data_AF-A0A4U1G5C4-F1
#
_entry.id   AF-A0A4U1G5C4-F1
#
_cell.length_a   1.000
_cell.length_b   1.000
_cell.length_c   1.000
_cell.angle_alpha   90.00
_cell.angle_beta   90.00
_cell.angle_gamma   90.00
#
_symmetry.space_group_name_H-M   'P 1'
#
loop_
_entity.id
_entity.type
_entity.pdbx_description
1 polymer ?
#
loop_
_entity_poly.entity_id
_entity_poly.type
_entity_poly.pdbx_seq_one_letter_code
_entity_poly.pdbx_strand_id
1 'polypeptide(L)'
;MIYKEYLPAPALQDKVECYWKFIIPASQSESANPIPHIVLPHGCCELVFIKLLPINQEFIVFKGTSTSKFTVDVFPNAIYAGIRLKPGHR
;
A
#
# COMPACT_ATOMS: atom_id res chain seq x y z
N MET A 1 -5.36 -10.16 -7.27
CA MET A 1 -4.86 -8.90 -6.70
C MET A 1 -4.29 -8.06 -7.83
N ILE A 2 -4.53 -6.75 -7.85
CA ILE A 2 -4.10 -5.87 -8.95
C ILE A 2 -3.18 -4.79 -8.37
N TYR A 3 -1.91 -4.80 -8.76
CA TYR A 3 -0.91 -3.80 -8.36
C TYR A 3 -0.53 -2.94 -9.56
N LYS A 4 -0.46 -1.62 -9.36
CA LYS A 4 -0.01 -0.68 -10.40
C LYS A 4 0.73 0.50 -9.77
N GLU A 5 1.83 0.88 -10.40
CA GLU A 5 2.60 2.07 -10.07
C GLU A 5 2.35 3.19 -11.09
N TYR A 6 2.55 4.42 -10.64
CA TYR A 6 2.39 5.65 -11.40
C TYR A 6 3.57 6.57 -11.11
N LEU A 7 4.01 7.27 -12.15
CA LEU A 7 5.04 8.29 -12.00
C LEU A 7 4.51 9.45 -11.13
N PRO A 8 5.39 10.05 -10.30
CA PRO A 8 5.03 11.21 -9.51
C PRO A 8 4.83 12.44 -10.40
N ALA A 9 4.02 13.38 -9.91
CA ALA A 9 3.89 14.69 -10.54
C ALA A 9 5.27 15.36 -10.66
N PRO A 10 5.56 16.15 -11.72
CA PRO A 10 6.87 16.77 -11.91
C PRO A 10 7.39 17.53 -10.69
N ALA A 11 6.53 18.29 -10.00
CA ALA A 11 6.89 19.05 -8.81
C ALA A 11 7.28 18.20 -7.58
N LEU A 12 7.02 16.88 -7.62
CA LEU A 12 7.28 15.95 -6.52
C LEU A 12 8.33 14.89 -6.88
N GLN A 13 8.85 14.88 -8.11
CA GLN A 13 9.84 13.88 -8.57
C GLN A 13 11.11 13.83 -7.72
N ASP A 14 11.49 14.94 -7.09
CA ASP A 14 12.67 15.00 -6.21
C ASP A 14 12.41 14.42 -4.82
N LYS A 15 11.16 14.09 -4.46
CA LYS A 15 10.80 13.62 -3.11
C LYS A 15 10.06 12.29 -3.11
N VAL A 16 9.33 12.02 -4.19
CA VAL A 16 8.49 10.84 -4.35
C VAL A 16 9.11 9.96 -5.42
N GLU A 17 9.25 8.68 -5.11
CA GLU A 17 9.73 7.66 -6.05
C GLU A 17 8.59 7.26 -6.98
N CYS A 18 7.43 6.90 -6.41
CA CYS A 18 6.22 6.58 -7.16
C CYS A 18 4.96 6.74 -6.31
N TYR A 19 3.81 6.79 -6.99
CA TYR A 19 2.53 6.44 -6.39
C TYR A 19 2.21 5.00 -6.76
N TRP A 20 1.54 4.26 -5.88
CA TRP A 20 1.09 2.91 -6.17
C TRP A 20 -0.34 2.69 -5.72
N LYS A 21 -1.01 1.75 -6.37
CA LYS A 21 -2.35 1.30 -6.03
C LYS A 21 -2.39 -0.22 -6.04
N PHE A 22 -2.96 -0.78 -5.00
CA PHE A 22 -3.13 -2.21 -4.81
C PHE A 22 -4.58 -2.50 -4.45
N ILE A 23 -5.28 -3.23 -5.33
CA ILE A 23 -6.70 -3.56 -5.21
C ILE A 23 -6.83 -5.04 -4.89
N ILE A 24 -7.52 -5.34 -3.79
CA ILE A 24 -7.96 -6.69 -3.45
C ILE A 24 -9.42 -6.84 -3.92
N PRO A 25 -9.68 -7.65 -4.95
CA PRO A 25 -11.05 -7.86 -5.43
C PRO A 25 -11.90 -8.54 -4.35
N ALA A 26 -13.22 -8.58 -4.58
CA ALA A 26 -14.11 -9.41 -3.78
C ALA A 26 -13.64 -10.87 -3.77
N SER A 27 -13.74 -11.51 -2.61
CA SER A 27 -13.61 -12.97 -2.57
C SER A 27 -14.83 -13.60 -3.24
N GLN A 28 -14.61 -14.68 -3.99
CA GLN A 28 -15.71 -15.50 -4.52
C GLN A 28 -16.35 -16.37 -3.43
N SER A 29 -15.64 -16.60 -2.31
CA SER A 29 -16.19 -17.25 -1.12
C SER A 29 -16.78 -16.22 -0.16
N GLU A 30 -17.89 -16.57 0.49
CA GLU A 30 -18.65 -15.71 1.42
C GLU A 30 -17.84 -15.23 2.65
N SER A 31 -16.66 -15.79 2.89
CA SER A 31 -15.83 -15.38 4.02
C SER A 31 -15.03 -14.11 3.70
N ALA A 32 -15.33 -13.01 4.39
CA ALA A 32 -14.54 -11.78 4.41
C ALA A 32 -13.21 -11.90 5.18
N ASN A 33 -12.61 -13.11 5.19
CA ASN A 33 -11.42 -13.40 5.97
C ASN A 33 -10.22 -12.63 5.42
N PRO A 34 -9.34 -12.11 6.30
CA PRO A 34 -8.10 -11.49 5.87
C PRO A 34 -7.21 -12.50 5.13
N ILE A 35 -6.52 -12.01 4.10
CA ILE A 35 -5.56 -12.76 3.30
C ILE A 35 -4.15 -12.31 3.73
N PRO A 36 -3.25 -13.21 4.16
CA PRO A 36 -1.90 -12.83 4.50
C PRO A 36 -1.14 -12.39 3.25
N HIS A 37 -0.57 -11.19 3.29
CA HIS A 37 0.21 -10.60 2.21
C HIS A 37 1.63 -10.28 2.68
N ILE A 38 2.63 -10.77 1.94
CA ILE A 38 4.04 -10.53 2.26
C ILE A 38 4.49 -9.23 1.62
N VAL A 39 5.00 -8.31 2.44
CA VAL A 39 5.65 -7.07 2.00
C VAL A 39 7.16 -7.25 2.06
N LEU A 40 7.84 -7.06 0.93
CA LEU A 40 9.29 -7.13 0.83
C LEU A 40 9.95 -5.79 1.21
N PRO A 41 11.16 -5.81 1.78
CA PRO A 41 11.89 -4.58 2.10
C PRO A 41 12.36 -3.89 0.81
N HIS A 42 12.18 -2.57 0.75
CA HIS A 42 12.61 -1.72 -0.37
C HIS A 42 13.30 -0.43 0.11
N GLY A 43 13.63 -0.32 1.40
CA GLY A 43 14.41 0.79 1.96
C GLY A 43 13.75 2.17 1.95
N CYS A 44 12.48 2.28 1.55
CA CYS A 44 11.76 3.56 1.47
C CYS A 44 10.70 3.67 2.58
N CYS A 45 10.41 4.91 2.99
CA CYS A 45 9.22 5.22 3.77
C CYS A 45 8.00 5.37 2.85
N GLU A 46 6.81 5.06 3.34
CA GLU A 46 5.57 5.13 2.57
C GLU A 46 4.44 5.72 3.41
N LEU A 47 3.66 6.62 2.82
CA LEU A 47 2.34 7.00 3.34
C LEU A 47 1.30 6.14 2.62
N VAL A 48 0.50 5.37 3.37
CA VAL A 48 -0.44 4.40 2.83
C VAL A 48 -1.86 4.77 3.25
N PHE A 49 -2.72 4.97 2.25
CA PHE A 49 -4.15 5.15 2.38
C PHE A 49 -4.83 3.80 2.22
N ILE A 50 -5.67 3.43 3.17
CA ILE A 50 -6.35 2.14 3.22
C ILE A 50 -7.84 2.41 3.26
N LYS A 51 -8.59 1.84 2.31
CA LYS A 51 -10.05 1.84 2.30
C LYS A 51 -10.56 0.42 2.35
N LEU A 52 -11.23 0.09 3.45
CA LEU A 52 -11.90 -1.20 3.66
C LEU A 52 -13.38 -1.03 3.34
N LEU A 53 -13.79 -1.43 2.13
CA LEU A 53 -15.18 -1.26 1.67
C LEU A 53 -16.21 -2.06 2.50
N PRO A 54 -15.95 -3.29 2.96
CA PRO A 54 -16.95 -4.09 3.69
C PRO A 54 -17.47 -3.44 4.97
N ILE A 55 -16.61 -2.68 5.66
CA ILE A 55 -16.91 -2.04 6.94
C ILE A 55 -16.90 -0.51 6.84
N ASN A 56 -16.78 0.02 5.62
CA ASN A 56 -16.71 1.45 5.32
C ASN A 56 -15.72 2.22 6.22
N GLN A 57 -14.52 1.67 6.39
CA GLN A 57 -13.44 2.30 7.18
C GLN A 57 -12.30 2.77 6.30
N GLU A 58 -11.71 3.89 6.69
CA GLU A 58 -10.59 4.53 5.99
C GLU A 58 -9.48 4.87 6.99
N PHE A 59 -8.24 4.57 6.62
CA PHE A 59 -7.07 4.79 7.46
C PHE A 59 -5.94 5.40 6.65
N ILE A 60 -5.07 6.13 7.34
CA ILE A 60 -3.80 6.58 6.81
C ILE A 60 -2.71 6.07 7.75
N VAL A 61 -1.76 5.32 7.19
CA VAL A 61 -0.66 4.72 7.93
C VAL A 61 0.65 5.24 7.36
N PHE A 62 1.55 5.67 8.22
CA PHE A 62 2.93 5.93 7.83
C PHE A 62 3.79 4.71 8.13
N LYS A 63 4.32 4.10 7.08
CA LYS A 63 5.23 2.95 7.15
C LYS A 63 6.66 3.45 7.02
N GLY A 64 7.45 3.24 8.07
CA GLY A 64 8.89 3.51 8.04
C GLY A 64 9.68 2.54 7.16
N THR A 65 10.98 2.75 7.09
CA THR A 65 11.89 1.81 6.42
C THR A 65 11.92 0.46 7.13
N SER A 66 12.03 -0.62 6.37
CA SER A 66 12.30 -1.96 6.90
C SER A 66 13.45 -2.62 6.13
N THR A 67 14.26 -3.40 6.84
CA THR A 67 15.31 -4.25 6.30
C THR A 67 14.87 -5.71 6.18
N SER A 68 13.71 -6.06 6.72
CA SER A 68 13.15 -7.41 6.71
C SER A 68 11.76 -7.44 6.07
N LYS A 69 11.41 -8.62 5.52
CA LYS A 69 10.05 -8.88 5.06
C LYS A 69 9.12 -9.00 6.27
N PHE A 70 7.87 -8.60 6.09
CA PHE A 70 6.82 -8.78 7.08
C PHE A 70 5.51 -9.15 6.41
N THR A 71 4.61 -9.78 7.16
CA THR A 71 3.28 -10.15 6.68
C THR A 71 2.27 -9.17 7.23
N VAL A 72 1.35 -8.72 6.38
CA VAL A 72 0.18 -7.93 6.76
C VAL A 72 -1.08 -8.63 6.29
N ASP A 73 -2.14 -8.49 7.05
CA ASP A 73 -3.45 -8.95 6.64
C ASP A 73 -4.08 -7.94 5.68
N VAL A 74 -4.46 -8.41 4.48
CA VAL A 74 -5.22 -7.62 3.52
C VAL A 74 -6.62 -8.17 3.36
N PHE A 75 -7.61 -7.29 3.31
CA PHE A 75 -9.00 -7.70 3.31
C PHE A 75 -9.55 -7.77 1.87
N PRO A 76 -10.42 -8.74 1.55
CA PRO A 76 -11.23 -8.68 0.33
C PRO A 76 -12.00 -7.37 0.23
N ASN A 77 -12.24 -6.88 -0.99
CA ASN A 77 -12.87 -5.58 -1.23
C ASN A 77 -12.14 -4.40 -0.55
N ALA A 78 -10.82 -4.41 -0.56
CA ALA A 78 -10.02 -3.31 -0.04
C ALA A 78 -9.20 -2.64 -1.15
N ILE A 79 -8.99 -1.34 -0.98
CA ILE A 79 -8.11 -0.53 -1.81
C ILE A 79 -7.00 0.02 -0.92
N TYR A 80 -5.77 -0.26 -1.32
CA TYR A 80 -4.58 0.35 -0.73
C TYR A 80 -3.98 1.26 -1.79
N ALA A 81 -3.64 2.48 -1.41
CA ALA A 81 -2.90 3.40 -2.26
C ALA A 81 -1.75 3.97 -1.45
N GLY A 82 -0.58 4.12 -2.06
CA GLY A 82 0.58 4.62 -1.33
C GLY A 82 1.38 5.64 -2.11
N ILE A 83 2.05 6.49 -1.33
CA ILE A 83 3.09 7.41 -1.79
C ILE A 83 4.40 6.87 -1.26
N ARG A 84 5.28 6.42 -2.16
CA ARG A 84 6.62 5.98 -1.80
C ARG A 84 7.57 7.16 -1.85
N LEU A 85 8.17 7.49 -0.71
CA LEU A 85 9.14 8.57 -0.61
C LEU A 85 10.51 8.07 -1.08
N LYS A 86 11.26 8.91 -1.78
CA LYS A 86 12.63 8.60 -2.16
C LYS A 86 13.49 8.43 -0.90
N PRO A 87 14.37 7.41 -0.84
CA PRO A 87 15.28 7.24 0.29
C PRO A 87 16.35 8.33 0.28
N GLY A 88 16.84 8.73 1.45
CA GLY A 88 18.06 9.54 1.57
C GLY A 88 17.96 11.03 1.23
N HIS A 89 16.76 11.57 0.98
CA HIS A 89 16.60 13.03 0.84
C HIS A 89 16.73 13.72 2.21
N ARG A 90 17.73 14.60 2.33
CA ARG A 90 17.92 15.56 3.42
C ARG A 90 17.59 16.97 2.93
#